data_AF-A0A226GVM9-F1
#
_entry.id   AF-A0A226GVM9-F1
#
_cell.length_a   1.000
_cell.length_b   1.000
_cell.length_c   1.000
_cell.angle_alpha   90.00
_cell.angle_beta   90.00
_cell.angle_gamma   90.00
#
_symmetry.space_group_name_H-M   'P 1'
#
loop_
_entity.id
_entity.type
_entity.pdbx_description
1 polymer ?
#
loop_
_entity_poly.entity_id
_entity_poly.type
_entity_poly.pdbx_seq_one_letter_code
_entity_poly.pdbx_strand_id
1 'polypeptide(L)'
;MKLFDKAINLFDKFIKADVDSENRAYDFYLLFGDTDENKSPWLKSNWYTIFKPYFETLLTPVDTLKETGIYVNKFKAENRLTKKDGEQFIYLSEMKLGHLKWDDKSHDKWTIENGSEEYFEHFELWTPSRTICEKRQIAPDIFISIANQRDFDTKRNVQFGCFIVVAVAKSLKIDARSVLAELSKKANIKATVVKSRRWGVPEKNGKWIFCNGIQDTFSAGIYKEQDLHSIDFNDVEFEPFWEIIYQQKV
;
A
#
# COMPACT_ATOMS: atom_id res chain seq x y z
N MET A 1 -32.74 32.08 -10.71
CA MET A 1 -32.96 31.38 -9.42
C MET A 1 -32.81 29.86 -9.56
N LYS A 2 -33.65 29.14 -10.31
CA LYS A 2 -33.65 27.65 -10.40
C LYS A 2 -32.34 26.95 -10.83
N LEU A 3 -31.45 27.63 -11.56
CA LEU A 3 -30.15 27.09 -12.02
C LEU A 3 -29.06 27.18 -10.93
N PHE A 4 -29.05 28.27 -10.15
CA PHE A 4 -28.13 28.44 -9.03
C PHE A 4 -28.45 27.49 -7.88
N ASP A 5 -29.74 27.29 -7.56
CA ASP A 5 -30.15 26.35 -6.51
C ASP A 5 -29.85 24.89 -6.89
N LYS A 6 -29.90 24.54 -8.18
CA LYS A 6 -29.47 23.24 -8.70
C LYS A 6 -27.96 23.09 -8.61
N ALA A 7 -27.19 24.12 -8.96
CA ALA A 7 -25.72 24.10 -8.88
C ALA A 7 -25.25 23.97 -7.42
N ILE A 8 -25.85 24.72 -6.49
CA ILE A 8 -25.55 24.65 -5.04
C ILE A 8 -25.91 23.27 -4.48
N ASN A 9 -27.09 22.71 -4.80
CA ASN A 9 -27.43 21.35 -4.37
C ASN A 9 -26.50 20.29 -4.96
N LEU A 10 -26.04 20.48 -6.21
CA LEU A 10 -25.06 19.58 -6.81
C LEU A 10 -23.71 19.68 -6.08
N PHE A 11 -23.26 20.90 -5.80
CA PHE A 11 -22.01 21.19 -5.11
C PHE A 11 -22.02 20.64 -3.68
N ASP A 12 -23.10 20.87 -2.93
CA ASP A 12 -23.30 20.33 -1.58
C ASP A 12 -23.37 18.81 -1.58
N LYS A 13 -23.97 18.20 -2.61
CA LYS A 13 -24.00 16.74 -2.79
C LYS A 13 -22.61 16.19 -3.13
N PHE A 14 -21.81 16.90 -3.93
CA PHE A 14 -20.42 16.52 -4.22
C PHE A 14 -19.52 16.65 -2.99
N ILE A 15 -19.62 17.75 -2.24
CA ILE A 15 -18.87 17.95 -1.00
C ILE A 15 -19.27 16.89 0.04
N LYS A 16 -20.57 16.64 0.24
CA LYS A 16 -21.01 15.61 1.18
C LYS A 16 -20.57 14.21 0.78
N ALA A 17 -20.58 13.86 -0.51
CA ALA A 17 -20.12 12.56 -0.99
C ALA A 17 -18.60 12.36 -0.85
N ASP A 18 -17.83 13.46 -0.83
CA ASP A 18 -16.38 13.43 -0.68
C ASP A 18 -15.93 13.46 0.79
N VAL A 19 -16.76 14.00 1.69
CA VAL A 19 -16.51 14.06 3.13
C VAL A 19 -17.07 12.85 3.88
N ASP A 20 -18.09 12.18 3.33
CA ASP A 20 -18.65 10.95 3.89
C ASP A 20 -17.72 9.76 3.67
N SER A 21 -17.11 9.29 4.77
CA SER A 21 -16.09 8.24 4.78
C SER A 21 -16.58 6.90 4.19
N GLU A 22 -17.88 6.63 4.18
CA GLU A 22 -18.45 5.40 3.62
C GLU A 22 -18.72 5.49 2.11
N ASN A 23 -18.80 6.70 1.56
CA ASN A 23 -19.18 6.95 0.17
C ASN A 23 -18.05 7.47 -0.72
N ARG A 24 -16.91 7.85 -0.12
CA ARG A 24 -15.76 8.35 -0.86
C ARG A 24 -15.19 7.28 -1.80
N ALA A 25 -15.09 7.63 -3.08
CA ALA A 25 -14.61 6.75 -4.14
C ALA A 25 -13.12 6.97 -4.42
N TYR A 26 -12.41 5.88 -4.64
CA TYR A 26 -10.97 5.84 -4.87
C TYR A 26 -10.68 5.18 -6.21
N ASP A 27 -9.65 5.68 -6.87
CA ASP A 27 -8.87 4.83 -7.77
C ASP A 27 -7.97 3.96 -6.90
N PHE A 28 -8.27 2.66 -6.91
CA PHE A 28 -7.69 1.64 -6.06
C PHE A 28 -6.77 0.77 -6.90
N TYR A 29 -5.48 0.79 -6.58
CA TYR A 29 -4.41 0.14 -7.32
C TYR A 29 -3.79 -0.98 -6.50
N LEU A 30 -3.45 -2.08 -7.17
CA LEU A 30 -2.61 -3.14 -6.63
C LEU A 30 -1.36 -3.26 -7.50
N LEU A 31 -0.17 -3.22 -6.90
CA LEU A 31 1.10 -3.48 -7.57
C LEU A 31 1.73 -4.74 -6.96
N PHE A 32 2.14 -5.66 -7.82
CA PHE A 32 2.75 -6.94 -7.44
C PHE A 32 4.25 -6.89 -7.76
N GLY A 33 5.10 -6.74 -6.77
CA GLY A 33 6.53 -6.49 -6.97
C GLY A 33 7.36 -7.66 -7.48
N ASP A 34 8.58 -7.36 -7.88
CA ASP A 34 9.58 -8.35 -8.26
C ASP A 34 9.89 -9.31 -7.09
N THR A 35 10.26 -10.55 -7.42
CA THR A 35 10.74 -11.54 -6.46
C THR A 35 12.19 -11.29 -6.03
N ASP A 36 12.99 -10.57 -6.83
CA ASP A 36 14.35 -10.14 -6.48
C ASP A 36 14.34 -9.19 -5.28
N GLU A 37 14.95 -9.63 -4.17
CA GLU A 37 15.00 -8.87 -2.92
C GLU A 37 15.77 -7.55 -3.07
N ASN A 38 16.76 -7.49 -3.97
CA ASN A 38 17.54 -6.28 -4.23
C ASN A 38 16.71 -5.16 -4.88
N LYS A 39 15.49 -5.45 -5.33
CA LYS A 39 14.53 -4.48 -5.89
C LYS A 39 13.46 -4.06 -4.89
N SER A 40 13.56 -4.48 -3.63
CA SER A 40 12.52 -4.23 -2.64
C SER A 40 12.36 -2.74 -2.31
N PRO A 41 11.13 -2.26 -2.07
CA PRO A 41 10.86 -0.83 -1.83
C PRO A 41 11.50 -0.25 -0.57
N TRP A 42 11.69 -1.06 0.46
CA TRP A 42 12.25 -0.64 1.75
C TRP A 42 13.77 -0.54 1.76
N LEU A 43 14.45 -1.00 0.70
CA LEU A 43 15.89 -0.78 0.57
C LEU A 43 16.14 0.70 0.33
N LYS A 44 17.04 1.30 1.11
CA LYS A 44 17.28 2.74 1.12
C LYS A 44 17.60 3.28 -0.28
N SER A 45 18.45 2.58 -1.02
CA SER A 45 18.78 2.92 -2.41
C SER A 45 17.54 2.99 -3.30
N ASN A 46 16.70 1.95 -3.28
CA ASN A 46 15.50 1.88 -4.11
C ASN A 46 14.44 2.86 -3.64
N TRP A 47 14.26 3.03 -2.33
CA TRP A 47 13.30 3.97 -1.76
C TRP A 47 13.54 5.38 -2.31
N TYR A 48 14.76 5.89 -2.15
CA TYR A 48 15.08 7.26 -2.56
C TYR A 48 15.13 7.47 -4.07
N THR A 49 15.51 6.45 -4.84
CA THR A 49 15.69 6.58 -6.30
C THR A 49 14.49 6.18 -7.13
N ILE A 50 13.62 5.30 -6.61
CA ILE A 50 12.52 4.69 -7.37
C ILE A 50 11.16 4.96 -6.71
N PHE A 51 10.99 4.75 -5.40
CA PHE A 51 9.63 4.75 -4.82
C PHE A 51 9.21 6.13 -4.30
N LYS A 52 10.03 6.74 -3.44
CA LYS A 52 9.76 8.04 -2.82
C LYS A 52 9.39 9.12 -3.85
N PRO A 53 10.11 9.32 -4.97
CA PRO A 53 9.78 10.41 -5.90
C PRO A 53 8.38 10.28 -6.53
N TYR A 54 7.93 9.05 -6.77
CA TYR A 54 6.62 8.80 -7.38
C TYR A 54 5.49 8.96 -6.36
N PHE A 55 5.69 8.48 -5.12
CA PHE A 55 4.73 8.76 -4.05
C PHE A 55 4.68 10.24 -3.68
N GLU A 56 5.81 10.93 -3.70
CA GLU A 56 5.87 12.38 -3.51
C GLU A 56 5.10 13.12 -4.61
N THR A 57 5.11 12.63 -5.85
CA THR A 57 4.29 13.18 -6.95
C THR A 57 2.79 13.03 -6.67
N LEU A 58 2.36 11.93 -6.05
CA LEU A 58 0.97 11.74 -5.64
C LEU A 58 0.59 12.63 -4.45
N LEU A 59 1.51 12.85 -3.53
CA LEU A 59 1.25 13.54 -2.26
C LEU A 59 1.34 15.08 -2.38
N THR A 60 2.21 15.59 -3.25
CA THR A 60 2.45 17.04 -3.42
C THR A 60 1.17 17.88 -3.64
N PRO A 61 0.19 17.43 -4.46
CA PRO A 61 -1.02 18.21 -4.71
C PRO A 61 -2.02 18.25 -3.54
N VAL A 62 -1.79 17.51 -2.44
CA VAL A 62 -2.77 17.34 -1.36
C VAL A 62 -2.60 18.42 -0.29
N ASP A 63 -3.65 19.19 -0.03
CA ASP A 63 -3.64 20.30 0.95
C ASP A 63 -3.27 19.85 2.37
N THR A 64 -3.58 18.60 2.71
CA THR A 64 -3.33 17.98 4.01
C THR A 64 -1.97 17.27 4.09
N LEU A 65 -1.06 17.49 3.13
CA LEU A 65 0.26 16.85 3.09
C LEU A 65 1.03 16.94 4.42
N LYS A 66 1.00 18.10 5.09
CA LYS A 66 1.66 18.31 6.40
C LYS A 66 1.10 17.44 7.52
N GLU A 67 -0.09 16.89 7.34
CA GLU A 67 -0.78 15.99 8.26
C GLU A 67 -0.51 14.52 7.94
N THR A 68 0.30 14.21 6.91
CA THR A 68 0.64 12.84 6.51
C THR A 68 1.40 12.11 7.61
N GLY A 69 0.94 10.90 7.92
CA GLY A 69 1.56 10.01 8.89
C GLY A 69 2.03 8.72 8.23
N ILE A 70 3.14 8.20 8.73
CA ILE A 70 3.69 6.91 8.34
C ILE A 70 3.67 5.95 9.52
N TYR A 71 3.37 4.69 9.26
CA TYR A 71 3.52 3.57 10.19
C TYR A 71 4.37 2.48 9.53
N VAL A 72 5.32 1.92 10.27
CA VAL A 72 6.20 0.85 9.76
C VAL A 72 6.44 -0.20 10.82
N ASN A 73 6.29 -1.46 10.43
CA ASN A 73 6.75 -2.62 11.20
C ASN A 73 8.08 -3.10 10.65
N LYS A 74 9.09 -3.11 11.52
CA LYS A 74 10.45 -3.54 11.23
C LYS A 74 11.00 -4.30 12.43
N PHE A 75 11.77 -5.33 12.17
CA PHE A 75 12.32 -6.23 13.17
C PHE A 75 13.83 -6.30 13.06
N LYS A 76 14.48 -6.69 14.15
CA LYS A 76 15.89 -7.07 14.16
C LYS A 76 16.03 -8.51 14.60
N ALA A 77 16.84 -9.28 13.88
CA ALA A 77 17.20 -10.62 14.30
C ALA A 77 18.14 -10.59 15.51
N GLU A 78 17.82 -11.40 16.53
CA GLU A 78 18.60 -11.55 17.75
C GLU A 78 18.79 -13.04 18.05
N ASN A 79 20.04 -13.48 18.24
CA ASN A 79 20.30 -14.83 18.73
C ASN A 79 19.96 -14.90 20.22
N ARG A 80 19.03 -15.80 20.59
CA ARG A 80 18.62 -16.04 21.98
C ARG A 80 18.76 -17.51 22.33
N LEU A 81 18.89 -17.79 23.63
CA LEU A 81 18.98 -19.14 24.18
C LEU A 81 17.66 -19.51 24.86
N THR A 82 17.19 -20.74 24.64
CA THR A 82 16.06 -21.27 25.40
C THR A 82 16.45 -21.41 26.87
N LYS A 83 15.57 -21.00 27.79
CA LYS A 83 15.85 -21.06 29.24
C LYS A 83 15.96 -22.49 29.78
N LYS A 84 15.36 -23.45 29.08
CA LYS A 84 15.19 -24.82 29.54
C LYS A 84 16.35 -25.72 29.08
N ASP A 85 16.81 -25.54 27.85
CA ASP A 85 17.66 -26.51 27.16
C ASP A 85 18.95 -25.86 26.61
N GLY A 86 19.05 -24.53 26.65
CA GLY A 86 20.20 -23.79 26.10
C GLY A 86 20.28 -23.80 24.58
N GLU A 87 19.22 -24.20 23.89
CA GLU A 87 19.17 -24.22 22.43
C GLU A 87 19.15 -22.79 21.88
N GLN A 88 19.96 -22.53 20.86
CA GLN A 88 19.97 -21.25 20.16
C GLN A 88 18.80 -21.16 19.18
N PHE A 89 18.09 -20.04 19.21
CA PHE A 89 17.07 -19.69 18.22
C PHE A 89 17.15 -18.22 17.86
N ILE A 90 16.65 -17.87 16.67
CA ILE A 90 16.57 -16.48 16.20
C ILE A 90 15.24 -15.91 16.71
N TYR A 91 15.33 -14.87 17.54
CA TYR A 91 14.21 -14.06 17.98
C TYR A 91 14.14 -12.78 17.13
N LEU A 92 12.94 -12.38 16.75
CA LEU A 92 12.70 -11.17 15.99
C LEU A 92 12.17 -10.10 16.94
N SER A 93 13.01 -9.11 17.26
CA SER A 93 12.63 -8.00 18.12
C SER A 93 12.06 -6.86 17.29
N GLU A 94 10.83 -6.44 17.61
CA GLU A 94 10.21 -5.27 16.97
C GLU A 94 11.01 -4.00 17.30
N MET A 95 11.33 -3.21 16.27
CA MET A 95 12.04 -1.95 16.40
C MET A 95 11.06 -0.80 16.63
N LYS A 96 11.23 -0.05 17.73
CA LYS A 96 10.40 1.13 18.03
C LYS A 96 10.90 2.36 17.28
N LEU A 97 10.18 2.76 16.23
CA LEU A 97 10.58 3.88 15.34
C LEU A 97 10.02 5.25 15.78
N GLY A 98 9.04 5.24 16.69
CA GLY A 98 8.34 6.44 17.17
C GLY A 98 7.38 7.01 16.12
N HIS A 99 7.03 8.29 16.26
CA HIS A 99 6.17 8.96 15.30
C HIS A 99 6.95 9.28 14.01
N LEU A 100 6.43 8.81 12.87
CA LEU A 100 7.02 8.99 11.55
C LEU A 100 6.13 9.89 10.69
N LYS A 101 6.77 10.77 9.92
CA LYS A 101 6.14 11.72 9.00
C LYS A 101 6.66 11.50 7.59
N TRP A 102 6.03 12.14 6.61
CA TRP A 102 6.59 12.21 5.25
C TRP A 102 7.75 13.21 5.18
N ASP A 103 8.91 12.80 5.70
CA ASP A 103 10.16 13.54 5.65
C ASP A 103 11.37 12.58 5.61
N ASP A 104 12.50 13.07 5.11
CA ASP A 104 13.72 12.27 4.95
C ASP A 104 14.24 11.72 6.29
N LYS A 105 14.09 12.48 7.37
CA LYS A 105 14.47 12.04 8.72
C LYS A 105 13.68 10.80 9.16
N SER A 106 12.40 10.72 8.82
CA SER A 106 11.56 9.56 9.12
C SER A 106 11.89 8.40 8.19
N HIS A 107 12.10 8.67 6.90
CA HIS A 107 12.51 7.65 5.92
C HIS A 107 13.81 6.96 6.31
N ASP A 108 14.81 7.71 6.77
CA ASP A 108 16.09 7.17 7.21
C ASP A 108 15.99 6.21 8.41
N LYS A 109 14.95 6.33 9.24
CA LYS A 109 14.76 5.44 10.40
C LYS A 109 14.30 4.05 10.02
N TRP A 110 13.50 3.93 8.97
CA TRP A 110 12.78 2.70 8.66
C TRP A 110 13.29 2.00 7.42
N THR A 111 13.84 2.73 6.46
CA THR A 111 14.54 2.13 5.31
C THR A 111 15.74 1.29 5.78
N ILE A 112 16.13 0.34 4.94
CA ILE A 112 17.13 -0.69 5.26
C ILE A 112 18.28 -0.61 4.26
N GLU A 113 19.52 -0.70 4.75
CA GLU A 113 20.69 -0.84 3.90
C GLU A 113 20.79 -2.27 3.35
N ASN A 114 21.29 -2.44 2.12
CA ASN A 114 21.44 -3.78 1.56
C ASN A 114 22.41 -4.62 2.42
N GLY A 115 22.02 -5.85 2.75
CA GLY A 115 22.78 -6.75 3.62
C GLY A 115 22.64 -6.49 5.14
N SER A 116 21.73 -5.61 5.55
CA SER A 116 21.39 -5.42 6.97
C SER A 116 20.71 -6.67 7.56
N GLU A 117 20.91 -6.91 8.86
CA GLU A 117 20.19 -7.94 9.64
C GLU A 117 18.76 -7.50 10.06
N GLU A 118 18.37 -6.30 9.66
CA GLU A 118 17.02 -5.79 9.90
C GLU A 118 16.05 -6.34 8.85
N TYR A 119 14.84 -6.62 9.30
CA TYR A 119 13.78 -7.14 8.45
C TYR A 119 12.62 -6.16 8.39
N PHE A 120 12.21 -5.80 7.18
CA PHE A 120 11.01 -5.01 6.94
C PHE A 120 9.80 -5.94 6.78
N GLU A 121 8.72 -5.65 7.50
CA GLU A 121 7.45 -6.38 7.37
C GLU A 121 6.42 -5.56 6.59
N HIS A 122 6.14 -4.33 7.05
CA HIS A 122 4.97 -3.58 6.58
C HIS A 122 5.18 -2.08 6.69
N PHE A 123 4.61 -1.33 5.74
CA PHE A 123 4.54 0.12 5.71
C PHE A 123 3.12 0.55 5.41
N GLU A 124 2.68 1.61 6.06
CA GLU A 124 1.47 2.36 5.75
C GLU A 124 1.74 3.86 5.74
N LEU A 125 1.13 4.54 4.78
CA LEU A 125 1.04 5.98 4.71
C LEU A 125 -0.43 6.38 4.60
N TRP A 126 -0.78 7.37 5.41
CA TRP A 126 -2.11 7.97 5.43
C TRP A 126 -1.97 9.48 5.32
N THR A 127 -2.71 10.08 4.38
CA THR A 127 -2.82 11.54 4.25
C THR A 127 -4.29 11.93 4.29
N PRO A 128 -4.78 12.64 5.33
CA PRO A 128 -4.13 12.89 6.61
C PRO A 128 -3.80 11.60 7.37
N SER A 129 -2.96 11.69 8.41
CA SER A 129 -2.60 10.53 9.24
C SER A 129 -3.82 9.80 9.81
N ARG A 130 -3.67 8.50 10.07
CA ARG A 130 -4.72 7.64 10.62
C ARG A 130 -5.42 8.25 11.85
N THR A 131 -4.65 8.76 12.81
CA THR A 131 -5.21 9.39 14.02
C THR A 131 -6.04 10.65 13.71
N ILE A 132 -5.66 11.42 12.70
CA ILE A 132 -6.44 12.59 12.25
C ILE A 132 -7.72 12.13 11.55
N CYS A 133 -7.61 11.13 10.68
CA CYS A 133 -8.75 10.52 10.00
C CYS A 133 -9.77 9.99 11.03
N GLU A 134 -9.32 9.22 12.01
CA GLU A 134 -10.17 8.69 13.10
C GLU A 134 -10.81 9.82 13.93
N LYS A 135 -10.03 10.82 14.34
CA LYS A 135 -10.53 11.96 15.12
C LYS A 135 -11.57 12.78 14.38
N ARG A 136 -11.39 12.95 13.06
CA ARG A 136 -12.30 13.72 12.19
C ARG A 136 -13.41 12.86 11.57
N GLN A 137 -13.37 11.54 11.77
CA GLN A 137 -14.28 10.57 11.15
C GLN A 137 -14.30 10.65 9.60
N ILE A 138 -13.14 10.90 9.00
CA ILE A 138 -12.96 11.00 7.55
C ILE A 138 -12.10 9.84 7.02
N ALA A 139 -12.25 9.52 5.74
CA ALA A 139 -11.35 8.64 5.03
C ALA A 139 -10.12 9.44 4.50
N PRO A 140 -8.94 8.83 4.36
CA PRO A 140 -7.74 9.53 3.90
C PRO A 140 -7.89 9.98 2.44
N ASP A 141 -7.30 11.10 2.07
CA ASP A 141 -7.14 11.54 0.68
C ASP A 141 -6.30 10.54 -0.12
N ILE A 142 -5.19 10.09 0.48
CA ILE A 142 -4.30 9.08 -0.10
C ILE A 142 -3.94 8.05 0.98
N PHE A 143 -4.02 6.79 0.60
CA PHE A 143 -3.52 5.65 1.36
C PHE A 143 -2.51 4.86 0.52
N ILE A 144 -1.38 4.51 1.11
CA ILE A 144 -0.38 3.64 0.49
C ILE A 144 0.03 2.59 1.52
N SER A 145 -0.03 1.30 1.18
CA SER A 145 0.61 0.26 1.98
C SER A 145 1.62 -0.53 1.15
N ILE A 146 2.67 -1.02 1.82
CA ILE A 146 3.68 -1.90 1.23
C ILE A 146 3.89 -3.04 2.20
N ALA A 147 3.52 -4.25 1.79
CA ALA A 147 3.77 -5.46 2.55
C ALA A 147 4.95 -6.24 1.94
N ASN A 148 5.87 -6.68 2.79
CA ASN A 148 6.81 -7.73 2.42
C ASN A 148 6.06 -9.04 2.29
N GLN A 149 6.28 -9.74 1.18
CA GLN A 149 5.59 -10.99 0.87
C GLN A 149 6.52 -12.21 0.97
N ARG A 150 7.78 -11.96 1.32
CA ARG A 150 8.75 -12.98 1.62
C ARG A 150 8.62 -13.30 3.10
N ASP A 151 8.43 -14.57 3.42
CA ASP A 151 8.49 -15.01 4.81
C ASP A 151 9.93 -14.97 5.31
N PHE A 152 10.11 -14.72 6.61
CA PHE A 152 11.41 -14.80 7.29
C PHE A 152 12.18 -16.10 7.01
N ASP A 153 11.46 -17.21 6.91
CA ASP A 153 12.05 -18.55 6.80
C ASP A 153 12.35 -18.97 5.34
N THR A 154 12.02 -18.14 4.33
CA THR A 154 12.24 -18.39 2.88
C THR A 154 11.68 -19.70 2.30
N LYS A 155 10.98 -20.52 3.11
CA LYS A 155 10.44 -21.83 2.71
C LYS A 155 9.26 -21.74 1.75
N ARG A 156 8.65 -20.55 1.62
CA ARG A 156 7.47 -20.33 0.80
C ARG A 156 7.84 -20.04 -0.63
N ASN A 157 7.12 -20.63 -1.58
CA ASN A 157 7.19 -20.25 -2.97
C ASN A 157 6.55 -18.86 -3.15
N VAL A 158 7.37 -17.83 -3.32
CA VAL A 158 6.92 -16.43 -3.41
C VAL A 158 6.71 -16.04 -4.86
N GLN A 159 5.46 -15.78 -5.21
CA GLN A 159 5.05 -15.35 -6.56
C GLN A 159 5.38 -13.88 -6.86
N PHE A 160 5.49 -13.01 -5.86
CA PHE A 160 5.88 -11.60 -5.95
C PHE A 160 6.44 -11.16 -4.60
N GLY A 161 7.51 -10.37 -4.58
CA GLY A 161 8.27 -10.11 -3.35
C GLY A 161 7.72 -9.00 -2.46
N CYS A 162 6.94 -8.08 -3.03
CA CYS A 162 6.18 -7.09 -2.28
C CYS A 162 4.79 -6.92 -2.86
N PHE A 163 3.86 -6.47 -2.03
CA PHE A 163 2.50 -6.16 -2.41
C PHE A 163 2.21 -4.72 -2.01
N ILE A 164 1.91 -3.86 -2.98
CA ILE A 164 1.66 -2.44 -2.75
C ILE A 164 0.20 -2.16 -3.06
N VAL A 165 -0.47 -1.53 -2.10
CA VAL A 165 -1.83 -1.03 -2.25
C VAL A 165 -1.75 0.49 -2.32
N VAL A 166 -2.33 1.10 -3.35
CA VAL A 166 -2.46 2.56 -3.43
C VAL A 166 -3.91 2.92 -3.63
N ALA A 167 -4.43 3.84 -2.84
CA ALA A 167 -5.76 4.39 -2.99
C ALA A 167 -5.67 5.91 -3.05
N VAL A 168 -6.14 6.48 -4.16
CA VAL A 168 -6.18 7.93 -4.37
C VAL A 168 -7.63 8.35 -4.48
N ALA A 169 -8.07 9.25 -3.62
CA ALA A 169 -9.44 9.75 -3.66
C ALA A 169 -9.70 10.44 -5.01
N LYS A 170 -10.79 10.06 -5.67
CA LYS A 170 -11.13 10.57 -7.02
C LYS A 170 -11.34 12.07 -7.08
N SER A 171 -11.72 12.67 -5.96
CA SER A 171 -11.89 14.13 -5.82
C SER A 171 -10.61 14.92 -5.98
N LEU A 172 -9.44 14.31 -5.71
CA LEU A 172 -8.14 14.96 -5.89
C LEU A 172 -7.80 15.21 -7.37
N LYS A 173 -8.40 14.45 -8.29
CA LYS A 173 -8.17 14.55 -9.75
C LYS A 173 -6.69 14.46 -10.14
N ILE A 174 -5.92 13.69 -9.38
CA ILE A 174 -4.51 13.41 -9.65
C ILE A 174 -4.43 12.31 -10.72
N ASP A 175 -3.53 12.46 -11.69
CA ASP A 175 -3.21 11.40 -12.66
C ASP A 175 -2.34 10.30 -12.02
N ALA A 176 -2.90 9.62 -11.03
CA ALA A 176 -2.22 8.54 -10.32
C ALA A 176 -1.92 7.37 -11.26
N ARG A 177 -2.71 7.19 -12.31
CA ARG A 177 -2.56 6.12 -13.28
C ARG A 177 -1.24 6.21 -14.03
N SER A 178 -0.93 7.36 -14.62
CA SER A 178 0.34 7.55 -15.34
C SER A 178 1.54 7.47 -14.40
N VAL A 179 1.43 8.06 -13.21
CA VAL A 179 2.48 8.02 -12.18
C VAL A 179 2.80 6.59 -11.78
N LEU A 180 1.77 5.78 -11.46
CA LEU A 180 1.95 4.40 -11.03
C LEU A 180 2.37 3.48 -12.17
N ALA A 181 1.95 3.72 -13.42
CA ALA A 181 2.44 2.97 -14.57
C ALA A 181 3.96 3.16 -14.79
N GLU A 182 4.45 4.40 -14.68
CA GLU A 182 5.88 4.70 -14.78
C GLU A 182 6.68 4.15 -13.58
N LEU A 183 6.15 4.26 -12.36
CA LEU A 183 6.72 3.59 -11.18
C LEU A 183 6.84 2.09 -11.43
N SER A 184 5.79 1.47 -11.98
CA SER A 184 5.74 0.03 -12.21
C SER A 184 6.84 -0.44 -13.17
N LYS A 185 7.07 0.34 -14.22
CA LYS A 185 8.16 0.12 -15.18
C LYS A 185 9.54 0.27 -14.52
N LYS A 186 9.73 1.32 -13.71
CA LYS A 186 11.03 1.57 -13.04
C LYS A 186 11.37 0.58 -11.95
N ALA A 187 10.38 0.15 -11.18
CA ALA A 187 10.52 -0.80 -10.08
C ALA A 187 10.48 -2.27 -10.54
N ASN A 188 10.31 -2.52 -11.85
CA ASN A 188 10.12 -3.87 -12.40
C ASN A 188 8.98 -4.65 -11.72
N ILE A 189 7.85 -3.98 -11.51
CA ILE A 189 6.65 -4.60 -10.96
C ILE A 189 6.15 -5.68 -11.94
N LYS A 190 5.60 -6.80 -11.46
CA LYS A 190 5.06 -7.85 -12.33
C LYS A 190 3.75 -7.44 -13.00
N ALA A 191 2.83 -6.90 -12.21
CA ALA A 191 1.58 -6.34 -12.70
C ALA A 191 1.12 -5.19 -11.82
N THR A 192 0.45 -4.23 -12.45
CA THR A 192 -0.28 -3.17 -11.78
C THR A 192 -1.67 -3.07 -12.37
N VAL A 193 -2.65 -3.11 -11.47
CA VAL A 193 -4.06 -3.10 -11.82
C VAL A 193 -4.79 -2.03 -11.06
N VAL A 194 -5.87 -1.53 -11.65
CA VAL A 194 -6.72 -0.49 -11.06
C VAL A 194 -8.20 -0.85 -11.16
N LYS A 195 -8.97 -0.45 -10.16
CA LYS A 195 -10.42 -0.36 -10.23
C LYS A 195 -10.93 0.80 -9.37
N SER A 196 -12.21 1.13 -9.52
CA SER A 196 -12.88 2.03 -8.59
C SER A 196 -13.39 1.27 -7.37
N ARG A 197 -13.13 1.77 -6.16
CA ARG A 197 -13.67 1.19 -4.92
C ARG A 197 -14.01 2.26 -3.88
N ARG A 198 -14.90 1.95 -2.94
CA ARG A 198 -15.20 2.80 -1.79
C ARG A 198 -14.33 2.46 -0.58
N TRP A 199 -14.03 3.46 0.24
CA TRP A 199 -13.33 3.25 1.50
C TRP A 199 -14.18 2.43 2.48
N GLY A 200 -13.54 1.57 3.29
CA GLY A 200 -14.20 0.84 4.38
C GLY A 200 -15.26 -0.21 3.97
N VAL A 201 -15.58 -0.35 2.68
CA VAL A 201 -16.67 -1.23 2.22
C VAL A 201 -16.12 -2.56 1.69
N PRO A 202 -16.57 -3.71 2.22
CA PRO A 202 -16.20 -5.01 1.68
C PRO A 202 -16.78 -5.21 0.27
N GLU A 203 -16.11 -6.02 -0.56
CA GLU A 203 -16.51 -6.28 -1.93
C GLU A 203 -16.17 -7.71 -2.34
N LYS A 204 -17.14 -8.45 -2.89
CA LYS A 204 -16.92 -9.76 -3.53
C LYS A 204 -17.36 -9.67 -4.97
N ASN A 205 -16.43 -9.82 -5.91
CA ASN A 205 -16.72 -9.72 -7.34
C ASN A 205 -15.90 -10.75 -8.14
N GLY A 206 -16.60 -11.70 -8.75
CA GLY A 206 -15.99 -12.83 -9.42
C GLY A 206 -15.07 -13.63 -8.50
N LYS A 207 -13.80 -13.77 -8.93
CA LYS A 207 -12.75 -14.47 -8.16
C LYS A 207 -12.14 -13.58 -7.07
N TRP A 208 -12.37 -12.27 -7.07
CA TRP A 208 -11.74 -11.33 -6.15
C TRP A 208 -12.62 -11.03 -4.94
N ILE A 209 -12.02 -11.05 -3.75
CA ILE A 209 -12.72 -10.93 -2.47
C ILE A 209 -11.96 -9.97 -1.55
N PHE A 210 -12.65 -8.94 -1.09
CA PHE A 210 -12.13 -7.96 -0.14
C PHE A 210 -13.07 -7.93 1.05
N CYS A 211 -12.76 -8.71 2.09
CA CYS A 211 -13.65 -8.92 3.24
C CYS A 211 -13.79 -7.69 4.15
N ASN A 212 -12.87 -6.74 4.05
CA ASN A 212 -12.77 -5.55 4.89
C ASN A 212 -12.56 -4.30 4.02
N GLY A 213 -12.05 -3.19 4.57
CA GLY A 213 -11.78 -1.95 3.83
C GLY A 213 -10.61 -2.05 2.85
N ILE A 214 -10.26 -0.91 2.26
CA ILE A 214 -9.07 -0.78 1.38
C ILE A 214 -7.79 -1.03 2.19
N GLN A 215 -7.72 -0.46 3.40
CA GLN A 215 -6.58 -0.56 4.31
C GLN A 215 -6.28 -1.98 4.78
N ASP A 216 -7.27 -2.87 4.70
CA ASP A 216 -7.18 -4.27 5.13
C ASP A 216 -6.93 -5.22 3.95
N THR A 217 -6.43 -4.69 2.83
CA THR A 217 -6.12 -5.49 1.65
C THR A 217 -4.74 -6.12 1.78
N PHE A 218 -4.70 -7.44 1.84
CA PHE A 218 -3.49 -8.26 1.88
C PHE A 218 -3.52 -9.29 0.74
N SER A 219 -2.41 -9.91 0.38
CA SER A 219 -2.39 -10.93 -0.68
C SER A 219 -3.12 -12.23 -0.32
N ALA A 220 -3.25 -12.51 0.98
CA ALA A 220 -3.88 -13.71 1.49
C ALA A 220 -5.40 -13.62 1.40
N GLY A 221 -6.03 -14.59 0.71
CA GLY A 221 -7.48 -14.75 0.68
C GLY A 221 -8.21 -13.83 -0.29
N ILE A 222 -7.52 -12.90 -0.97
CA ILE A 222 -8.19 -11.92 -1.85
C ILE A 222 -8.55 -12.45 -3.24
N TYR A 223 -8.06 -13.64 -3.61
CA TYR A 223 -8.37 -14.27 -4.89
C TYR A 223 -8.73 -15.74 -4.68
N LYS A 224 -9.96 -16.11 -5.06
CA LYS A 224 -10.55 -17.45 -4.88
C LYS A 224 -10.46 -17.98 -3.43
N GLU A 225 -10.53 -17.08 -2.44
CA GLU A 225 -10.38 -17.39 -1.01
C GLU A 225 -9.04 -18.09 -0.69
N GLN A 226 -8.06 -17.91 -1.56
CA GLN A 226 -6.73 -18.51 -1.48
C GLN A 226 -5.68 -17.41 -1.38
N ASP A 227 -4.51 -17.79 -0.90
CA ASP A 227 -3.35 -16.93 -0.96
C ASP A 227 -2.81 -16.86 -2.39
N LEU A 228 -2.58 -15.66 -2.91
CA LEU A 228 -2.05 -15.47 -4.26
C LEU A 228 -0.70 -16.15 -4.49
N HIS A 229 0.09 -16.43 -3.45
CA HIS A 229 1.33 -17.19 -3.57
C HIS A 229 1.11 -18.70 -3.79
N SER A 230 -0.11 -19.21 -3.60
CA SER A 230 -0.47 -20.61 -3.87
C SER A 230 -0.84 -20.89 -5.33
N ILE A 231 -0.88 -19.85 -6.17
CA ILE A 231 -1.28 -19.88 -7.58
C ILE A 231 -0.12 -19.36 -8.41
N ASP A 232 0.13 -19.91 -9.60
CA ASP A 232 1.10 -19.28 -10.52
C ASP A 232 0.60 -17.87 -10.85
N PHE A 233 1.46 -16.86 -10.63
CA PHE A 233 1.07 -15.47 -10.86
C PHE A 233 0.57 -15.20 -12.28
N ASN A 234 1.08 -15.96 -13.27
CA ASN A 234 0.67 -15.82 -14.67
C ASN A 234 -0.76 -16.32 -14.92
N ASP A 235 -1.30 -17.16 -14.03
CA ASP A 235 -2.68 -17.68 -14.10
C ASP A 235 -3.69 -16.78 -13.35
N VAL A 236 -3.22 -15.65 -12.80
CA VAL A 236 -4.11 -14.68 -12.14
C VAL A 236 -4.88 -13.89 -13.19
N GLU A 237 -6.20 -14.04 -13.17
CA GLU A 237 -7.10 -13.31 -14.06
C GLU A 237 -7.52 -11.99 -13.40
N PHE A 238 -7.00 -10.90 -13.95
CA PHE A 238 -7.35 -9.54 -13.54
C PHE A 238 -8.64 -9.06 -14.22
N GLU A 239 -8.69 -9.13 -15.54
CA GLU A 239 -9.87 -8.72 -16.32
C GLU A 239 -11.04 -9.71 -16.20
N PRO A 240 -12.29 -9.26 -16.32
CA PRO A 240 -12.73 -7.87 -16.58
C PRO A 240 -12.86 -7.03 -15.29
N PHE A 241 -12.55 -7.60 -14.12
CA PHE A 241 -12.79 -6.95 -12.82
C PHE A 241 -11.81 -5.84 -12.51
N TRP A 242 -10.60 -5.98 -13.03
CA TRP A 242 -9.52 -5.05 -12.92
C TRP A 242 -9.11 -4.57 -14.30
N GLU A 243 -8.76 -3.31 -14.39
CA GLU A 243 -8.09 -2.77 -15.56
C GLU A 243 -6.57 -2.88 -15.38
N ILE A 244 -5.88 -3.49 -16.34
CA ILE A 244 -4.43 -3.63 -16.31
C ILE A 244 -3.80 -2.32 -16.80
N ILE A 245 -2.99 -1.68 -15.95
CA ILE A 245 -2.27 -0.45 -16.34
C ILE A 245 -0.81 -0.73 -16.68
N TYR A 246 -0.26 -1.81 -16.14
CA TYR A 246 1.08 -2.29 -16.45
C TYR A 246 1.15 -3.80 -16.22
N GLN A 247 1.86 -4.51 -17.09
CA GLN A 247 2.21 -5.91 -16.90
C GLN A 247 3.57 -6.15 -17.54
N GLN A 248 4.48 -6.75 -16.79
CA GLN A 248 5.78 -7.14 -17.31
C GLN A 248 5.57 -8.19 -18.40
N LYS A 249 6.23 -8.00 -19.55
CA LYS A 249 6.25 -9.03 -20.59
C LYS A 249 7.14 -10.17 -20.12
N VAL A 250 6.58 -11.39 -20.15
CA VAL A 250 7.30 -12.65 -19.91
C VAL A 250 8.32 -12.89 -21.00
#